data_AF-A0A9D1RMF9-F1
#
_entry.id   AF-A0A9D1RMF9-F1
#
_cell.length_a   1.000
_cell.length_b   1.000
_cell.length_c   1.000
_cell.angle_alpha   90.00
_cell.angle_beta   90.00
_cell.angle_gamma   90.00
#
_symmetry.space_group_name_H-M   'P 1'
#
loop_
_entity.id
_entity.type
_entity.pdbx_description
1 polymer ?
#
loop_
_entity_poly.entity_id
_entity_poly.type
_entity_poly.pdbx_seq_one_letter_code
_entity_poly.pdbx_strand_id
1 'polypeptide(L)'
;MVGAAVTGTDDEPTNYASIAFDDFVKARQEARGVANRVDTTGASGAELDARDAKLIRNTRMFFMSTVTGTDWPYVQHKGGPSGFVKVRTVGGRSQIMFPDFTGNRQFVTTGNLDRDDRVCLFFIDFATRSRVKVFGHARTIDADDDPELIEELRDLGELTIKGVIERAVVVDVVASDANCSKQIIPRWTREEVDERLDLYRADISELKDMVAERDARIAELEARLGELEA
;
A
#
# COMPACT_ATOMS: atom_id res chain seq x y z
N MET A 1 27.66 12.36 -14.08
CA MET A 1 27.79 12.05 -15.52
C MET A 1 26.45 12.38 -16.16
N VAL A 2 26.48 12.86 -17.40
CA VAL A 2 25.40 13.55 -18.11
C VAL A 2 24.12 12.71 -18.15
N GLY A 3 23.03 13.26 -17.60
CA GLY A 3 21.69 12.69 -17.72
C GLY A 3 21.27 12.64 -19.19
N ALA A 4 21.06 11.43 -19.69
CA ALA A 4 20.41 11.23 -20.97
C ALA A 4 18.93 11.52 -20.78
N ALA A 5 18.47 12.63 -21.33
CA ALA A 5 17.05 12.87 -21.55
C ALA A 5 16.53 11.75 -22.47
N VAL A 6 15.70 10.86 -21.93
CA VAL A 6 14.96 9.90 -22.74
C VAL A 6 13.95 10.69 -23.56
N THR A 7 14.23 10.79 -24.86
CA THR A 7 13.33 11.33 -25.86
C THR A 7 12.13 10.40 -25.97
N GLY A 8 11.00 10.79 -25.38
CA GLY A 8 9.73 10.09 -25.56
C GLY A 8 9.35 10.06 -27.04
N THR A 9 9.31 8.87 -27.62
CA THR A 9 8.67 8.62 -28.91
C THR A 9 7.16 8.57 -28.71
N ASP A 10 6.38 9.13 -29.65
CA ASP A 10 4.91 9.22 -29.66
C ASP A 10 4.14 7.86 -29.62
N ASP A 11 4.80 6.76 -29.28
CA ASP A 11 4.31 5.37 -29.32
C ASP A 11 4.32 4.68 -27.94
N GLU A 12 4.59 5.43 -26.86
CA GLU A 12 4.65 4.87 -25.51
C GLU A 12 3.23 4.60 -24.96
N PRO A 13 2.95 3.38 -24.46
CA PRO A 13 1.61 3.02 -24.00
C PRO A 13 1.14 3.90 -22.85
N THR A 14 0.03 4.60 -23.04
CA THR A 14 -0.48 5.62 -22.10
C THR A 14 -1.56 5.11 -21.14
N ASN A 15 -1.92 3.82 -21.25
CA ASN A 15 -2.95 3.22 -20.40
C ASN A 15 -2.64 1.77 -20.04
N TYR A 16 -3.28 1.31 -18.97
CA TYR A 16 -3.00 -0.02 -18.40
C TYR A 16 -3.23 -1.14 -19.42
N ALA A 17 -4.29 -1.02 -20.24
CA ALA A 17 -4.66 -2.06 -21.17
C ALA A 17 -3.60 -2.25 -22.27
N SER A 18 -3.04 -1.15 -22.77
CA SER A 18 -1.97 -1.19 -23.77
C SER A 18 -0.66 -1.80 -23.26
N ILE A 19 -0.41 -1.75 -21.95
CA ILE A 19 0.77 -2.38 -21.32
C ILE A 19 0.51 -3.85 -21.02
N ALA A 20 -0.64 -4.17 -20.44
CA ALA A 20 -0.89 -5.49 -19.85
C ALA A 20 -1.52 -6.52 -20.81
N PHE A 21 -2.11 -6.09 -21.92
CA PHE A 21 -2.82 -6.96 -22.86
C PHE A 21 -2.13 -6.96 -24.23
N ASP A 22 -0.98 -7.63 -24.27
CA ASP A 22 -0.29 -7.94 -25.52
C ASP A 22 -1.09 -8.93 -26.40
N ASP A 23 -0.56 -9.25 -27.57
CA ASP A 23 -1.22 -10.13 -28.53
C ASP A 23 -1.37 -11.56 -28.01
N PHE A 24 -0.45 -12.05 -27.16
CA PHE A 24 -0.55 -13.37 -26.55
C PHE A 24 -1.68 -13.42 -25.52
N VAL A 25 -1.82 -12.37 -24.71
CA VAL A 25 -2.93 -12.24 -23.76
C VAL A 25 -4.23 -12.20 -24.54
N LYS A 26 -4.38 -11.30 -25.53
CA LYS A 26 -5.59 -11.16 -26.36
C LYS A 26 -5.99 -12.48 -27.03
N ALA A 27 -5.04 -13.18 -27.67
CA ALA A 27 -5.29 -14.48 -28.29
C ALA A 27 -5.82 -15.50 -27.27
N ARG A 28 -5.32 -15.49 -26.03
CA ARG A 28 -5.84 -16.35 -24.95
C ARG A 28 -7.26 -16.00 -24.54
N GLN A 29 -7.64 -14.72 -24.61
CA GLN A 29 -9.00 -14.27 -24.31
C GLN A 29 -9.99 -14.71 -25.39
N GLU A 30 -9.60 -14.50 -26.65
CA GLU A 30 -10.37 -14.92 -27.83
C GLU A 30 -10.62 -16.43 -27.83
N ALA A 31 -9.58 -17.24 -27.55
CA ALA A 31 -9.69 -18.69 -27.46
C ALA A 31 -10.68 -19.18 -26.38
N ARG A 32 -11.01 -18.33 -25.40
CA ARG A 32 -11.99 -18.63 -24.34
C ARG A 32 -13.34 -17.96 -24.57
N GLY A 33 -13.52 -17.20 -25.66
CA GLY A 33 -14.72 -16.41 -25.93
C GLY A 33 -14.97 -15.32 -24.88
N VAL A 34 -13.94 -14.93 -24.12
CA VAL A 34 -14.03 -13.91 -23.10
C VAL A 34 -13.51 -12.62 -23.70
N ALA A 35 -14.39 -11.77 -24.21
CA ALA A 35 -13.99 -10.39 -24.53
C ALA A 35 -13.66 -9.69 -23.21
N ASN A 36 -12.48 -9.09 -23.12
CA ASN A 36 -12.08 -8.44 -21.90
C ASN A 36 -13.01 -7.27 -21.57
N ARG A 37 -13.73 -7.38 -20.45
CA ARG A 37 -14.21 -6.20 -19.71
C ARG A 37 -12.98 -5.61 -19.05
N VAL A 38 -12.15 -4.86 -19.79
CA VAL A 38 -11.26 -3.90 -19.11
C VAL A 38 -12.21 -3.07 -18.28
N ASP A 39 -12.09 -3.16 -16.96
CA ASP A 39 -12.92 -2.36 -16.08
C ASP A 39 -12.40 -0.93 -16.17
N THR A 40 -12.87 -0.19 -17.19
CA THR A 40 -12.51 1.20 -17.43
C THR A 40 -13.20 2.15 -16.45
N THR A 41 -13.84 1.62 -15.40
CA THR A 41 -14.50 2.43 -14.37
C THR A 41 -13.51 3.03 -13.36
N GLY A 42 -12.25 2.57 -13.35
CA GLY A 42 -11.13 3.16 -12.63
C GLY A 42 -10.17 3.93 -13.54
N ALA A 43 -9.41 4.87 -12.97
CA ALA A 43 -8.42 5.65 -13.70
C ALA A 43 -7.38 4.74 -14.36
N SER A 44 -7.47 4.60 -15.69
CA SER A 44 -6.62 3.71 -16.48
C SER A 44 -5.37 4.40 -17.04
N GLY A 45 -5.13 5.66 -16.66
CA GLY A 45 -4.05 6.52 -17.15
C GLY A 45 -3.08 6.97 -16.06
N ALA A 46 -2.35 8.04 -16.34
CA ALA A 46 -1.25 8.54 -15.51
C ALA A 46 -1.68 9.22 -14.20
N GLU A 47 -2.97 9.51 -14.01
CA GLU A 47 -3.50 10.13 -12.79
C GLU A 47 -4.23 9.09 -11.94
N LEU A 48 -3.82 8.95 -10.68
CA LEU A 48 -4.45 8.07 -9.72
C LEU A 48 -5.75 8.70 -9.21
N ASP A 49 -6.82 7.91 -9.13
CA ASP A 49 -8.04 8.37 -8.48
C ASP A 49 -7.84 8.54 -6.97
N ALA A 50 -8.78 9.22 -6.32
CA ALA A 50 -8.70 9.53 -4.90
C ALA A 50 -8.66 8.27 -4.00
N ARG A 51 -9.28 7.17 -4.44
CA ARG A 51 -9.35 5.92 -3.68
C ARG A 51 -8.01 5.20 -3.73
N ASP A 52 -7.41 5.09 -4.90
CA ASP A 52 -6.13 4.44 -5.12
C ASP A 52 -4.99 5.25 -4.48
N ALA A 53 -5.00 6.58 -4.65
CA ALA A 53 -4.05 7.46 -3.98
C ALA A 53 -4.14 7.35 -2.44
N LYS A 54 -5.35 7.22 -1.89
CA LYS A 54 -5.55 7.00 -0.44
C LYS A 54 -5.00 5.65 0.01
N LEU A 55 -5.24 4.57 -0.75
CA LEU A 55 -4.69 3.25 -0.48
C LEU A 55 -3.16 3.30 -0.44
N ILE A 56 -2.54 3.90 -1.47
CA ILE A 56 -1.09 4.01 -1.60
C ILE A 56 -0.48 4.79 -0.42
N ARG A 57 -1.05 5.95 -0.06
CA ARG A 57 -0.56 6.77 1.08
C ARG A 57 -0.65 6.04 2.42
N ASN A 58 -1.67 5.21 2.60
CA ASN A 58 -1.89 4.48 3.85
C ASN A 58 -1.11 3.16 3.94
N THR A 59 -0.43 2.77 2.87
CA THR A 59 0.30 1.51 2.89
C THR A 59 1.47 1.55 3.87
N ARG A 60 1.76 0.39 4.46
CA ARG A 60 2.96 0.14 5.28
C ARG A 60 3.96 -0.76 4.57
N MET A 61 3.53 -1.41 3.49
CA MET A 61 4.40 -2.16 2.61
C MET A 61 3.82 -2.26 1.20
N PHE A 62 4.68 -2.49 0.23
CA PHE A 62 4.26 -2.82 -1.13
C PHE A 62 5.36 -3.65 -1.79
N PHE A 63 5.05 -4.17 -2.97
CA PHE A 63 6.02 -4.88 -3.80
C PHE A 63 6.36 -4.03 -5.01
N MET A 64 7.64 -4.02 -5.38
CA MET A 64 8.16 -3.30 -6.53
C MET A 64 8.87 -4.30 -7.44
N SER A 65 8.43 -4.37 -8.69
CA SER A 65 9.11 -5.10 -9.74
C SER A 65 9.98 -4.17 -10.58
N THR A 66 11.16 -4.65 -10.96
CA THR A 66 12.09 -4.05 -11.94
C THR A 66 12.48 -5.12 -12.98
N VAL A 67 13.21 -4.73 -14.02
CA VAL A 67 13.71 -5.66 -15.05
C VAL A 67 15.24 -5.79 -14.90
N THR A 68 15.74 -7.01 -14.79
CA THR A 68 17.21 -7.24 -14.76
C THR A 68 17.83 -7.07 -16.14
N GLY A 69 19.16 -6.91 -16.21
CA GLY A 69 19.90 -6.86 -17.48
C GLY A 69 19.76 -8.08 -18.38
N THR A 70 19.16 -9.16 -17.89
CA THR A 70 18.85 -10.40 -18.62
C THR A 70 17.35 -10.59 -18.83
N ASP A 71 16.57 -9.50 -18.76
CA ASP A 71 15.12 -9.43 -19.00
C ASP A 71 14.25 -10.25 -18.04
N TRP A 72 14.81 -10.69 -16.91
CA TRP A 72 14.01 -11.32 -15.85
C TRP A 72 13.27 -10.27 -15.03
N PRO A 73 12.00 -10.49 -14.68
CA PRO A 73 11.33 -9.69 -13.67
C PRO A 73 11.98 -9.94 -12.30
N TYR A 74 12.27 -8.87 -11.58
CA TYR A 74 12.85 -8.92 -10.24
C TYR A 74 11.97 -8.15 -9.26
N VAL A 75 11.49 -8.82 -8.20
CA VAL A 75 10.52 -8.26 -7.25
C VAL A 75 11.14 -8.11 -5.87
N GLN A 76 10.93 -6.95 -5.25
CA GLN A 76 11.35 -6.66 -3.89
C GLN A 76 10.20 -6.13 -3.04
N HIS A 77 10.21 -6.49 -1.76
CA HIS A 77 9.37 -5.87 -0.74
C HIS A 77 9.95 -4.51 -0.34
N LYS A 78 9.09 -3.49 -0.24
CA LYS A 78 9.39 -2.17 0.30
C LYS A 78 8.45 -1.90 1.46
N GLY A 79 8.98 -1.47 2.61
CA GLY A 79 8.20 -1.30 3.84
C GLY A 79 8.63 -0.08 4.63
N GLY A 80 7.68 0.48 5.38
CA GLY A 80 7.87 1.68 6.18
C GLY A 80 6.67 1.98 7.08
N PRO A 81 6.75 3.05 7.90
CA PRO A 81 5.62 3.51 8.70
C PRO A 81 4.47 4.01 7.81
N SER A 82 3.25 4.11 8.33
CA SER A 82 2.12 4.70 7.59
C SER A 82 2.50 6.07 7.03
N GLY A 83 2.17 6.34 5.77
CA GLY A 83 2.48 7.63 5.13
C GLY A 83 3.89 7.74 4.54
N PHE A 84 4.74 6.70 4.66
CA PHE A 84 6.08 6.71 4.05
C PHE A 84 6.06 6.76 2.52
N VAL A 85 4.93 6.37 1.91
CA VAL A 85 4.68 6.56 0.48
C VAL A 85 3.85 7.83 0.31
N LYS A 86 4.41 8.79 -0.42
CA LYS A 86 3.78 10.06 -0.78
C LYS A 86 3.22 9.95 -2.20
N VAL A 87 2.13 10.68 -2.45
CA VAL A 87 1.52 10.79 -3.79
C VAL A 87 1.19 12.25 -4.04
N ARG A 88 1.68 12.81 -5.15
CA ARG A 88 1.38 14.18 -5.60
C ARG A 88 1.03 14.21 -7.09
N THR A 89 0.38 15.27 -7.55
CA THR A 89 0.10 15.49 -8.97
C THR A 89 1.04 16.55 -9.54
N VAL A 90 1.75 16.21 -10.61
CA VAL A 90 2.67 17.12 -11.33
C VAL A 90 2.32 17.05 -12.82
N GLY A 91 2.01 18.19 -13.43
CA GLY A 91 1.72 18.25 -14.88
C GLY A 91 0.56 17.35 -15.33
N GLY A 92 -0.46 17.17 -14.49
CA GLY A 92 -1.62 16.29 -14.78
C GLY A 92 -1.32 14.79 -14.67
N ARG A 93 -0.21 14.41 -14.03
CA ARG A 93 0.18 13.01 -13.78
C ARG A 93 0.47 12.82 -12.30
N SER A 94 0.23 11.61 -11.79
CA SER A 94 0.60 11.26 -10.42
C SER A 94 2.08 10.88 -10.34
N GLN A 95 2.75 11.34 -9.28
CA GLN A 95 4.06 10.88 -8.83
C GLN A 95 3.90 10.17 -7.50
N ILE A 96 4.49 8.97 -7.40
CA ILE A 96 4.63 8.22 -6.15
C ILE A 96 6.08 8.38 -5.67
N MET A 97 6.28 8.73 -4.40
CA MET A 97 7.60 8.95 -3.83
C MET A 97 7.73 8.18 -2.52
N PHE A 98 8.87 7.55 -2.29
CA PHE A 98 9.14 6.83 -1.05
C PHE A 98 10.64 6.79 -0.73
N PRO A 99 11.02 6.70 0.55
CA PRO A 99 12.41 6.57 0.94
C PRO A 99 12.96 5.16 0.65
N ASP A 100 14.22 5.10 0.23
CA ASP A 100 15.02 3.89 0.22
C ASP A 100 16.03 3.96 1.37
N PHE A 101 15.85 3.07 2.33
CA PHE A 101 16.67 2.99 3.55
C PHE A 101 17.96 2.22 3.30
N THR A 102 18.93 2.37 4.20
CA THR A 102 20.11 1.49 4.23
C THR A 102 19.68 0.03 4.36
N GLY A 103 19.88 -0.71 3.27
CA GLY A 103 19.50 -2.12 3.16
C GLY A 103 20.69 -3.07 3.25
N ASN A 104 20.52 -4.24 2.64
CA ASN A 104 21.55 -5.29 2.55
C ASN A 104 22.68 -4.99 1.54
N ARG A 105 22.72 -3.76 0.99
CA ARG A 105 23.73 -3.28 0.02
C ARG A 105 23.86 -4.13 -1.25
N GLN A 106 22.78 -4.78 -1.69
CA GLN A 106 22.79 -5.55 -2.94
C GLN A 106 22.65 -4.68 -4.20
N PHE A 107 22.04 -3.48 -4.09
CA PHE A 107 21.87 -2.52 -5.19
C PHE A 107 21.19 -3.06 -6.47
N VAL A 108 20.52 -4.22 -6.43
CA VAL A 108 19.88 -4.82 -7.61
C VAL A 108 18.78 -3.91 -8.15
N THR A 109 17.91 -3.39 -7.29
CA THR A 109 16.83 -2.48 -7.72
C THR A 109 17.40 -1.21 -8.34
N THR A 110 18.31 -0.51 -7.67
CA THR A 110 18.89 0.75 -8.16
C THR A 110 19.67 0.53 -9.46
N GLY A 111 20.52 -0.51 -9.53
CA GLY A 111 21.27 -0.83 -10.74
C GLY A 111 20.38 -1.28 -11.90
N ASN A 112 19.23 -1.90 -11.64
CA ASN A 112 18.24 -2.16 -12.69
C ASN A 112 17.65 -0.84 -13.24
N LEU A 113 17.31 0.10 -12.35
CA LEU A 113 16.74 1.41 -12.74
C LEU A 113 17.71 2.28 -13.54
N ASP A 114 19.02 2.18 -13.29
CA ASP A 114 20.04 2.89 -14.08
C ASP A 114 20.05 2.47 -15.56
N ARG A 115 19.54 1.27 -15.86
CA ARG A 115 19.47 0.70 -17.22
C ARG A 115 18.06 0.76 -17.81
N ASP A 116 17.06 0.43 -17.01
CA ASP A 116 15.67 0.28 -17.40
C ASP A 116 14.77 0.77 -16.26
N ASP A 117 14.19 1.95 -16.46
CA ASP A 117 13.43 2.67 -15.44
C ASP A 117 12.01 2.12 -15.26
N ARG A 118 11.59 1.12 -16.04
CA ARG A 118 10.24 0.57 -15.98
C ARG A 118 10.03 -0.22 -14.70
N VAL A 119 8.95 0.12 -14.00
CA VAL A 119 8.54 -0.55 -12.75
C VAL A 119 7.08 -0.96 -12.75
N CYS A 120 6.79 -1.98 -11.97
CA CYS A 120 5.42 -2.31 -11.56
C CYS A 120 5.35 -2.33 -10.03
N LEU A 121 4.55 -1.43 -9.47
CA LEU A 121 4.26 -1.39 -8.04
C LEU A 121 2.96 -2.13 -7.76
N PHE A 122 2.96 -2.95 -6.71
CA PHE A 122 1.79 -3.70 -6.27
C PHE A 122 1.48 -3.36 -4.82
N PHE A 123 0.36 -2.66 -4.62
CA PHE A 123 -0.16 -2.28 -3.33
C PHE A 123 -1.35 -3.15 -2.97
N ILE A 124 -1.43 -3.56 -1.71
CA ILE A 124 -2.53 -4.37 -1.19
C ILE A 124 -2.90 -3.92 0.22
N ASP A 125 -4.17 -3.65 0.42
CA ASP A 125 -4.78 -3.48 1.73
C ASP A 125 -5.61 -4.74 2.03
N PHE A 126 -5.10 -5.53 2.98
CA PHE A 126 -5.74 -6.77 3.40
C PHE A 126 -7.05 -6.50 4.14
N ALA A 127 -7.13 -5.45 4.96
CA ALA A 127 -8.30 -5.17 5.78
C ALA A 127 -9.52 -4.84 4.90
N THR A 128 -9.34 -3.98 3.89
CA THR A 128 -10.41 -3.62 2.94
C THR A 128 -10.48 -4.53 1.72
N ARG A 129 -9.59 -5.51 1.61
CA ARG A 129 -9.46 -6.43 0.47
C ARG A 129 -9.32 -5.68 -0.85
N SER A 130 -8.58 -4.58 -0.84
CA SER A 130 -8.33 -3.77 -2.02
C SER A 130 -6.88 -3.90 -2.47
N ARG A 131 -6.64 -3.78 -3.77
CA ARG A 131 -5.30 -3.80 -4.34
C ARG A 131 -5.26 -2.91 -5.57
N VAL A 132 -4.10 -2.31 -5.82
CA VAL A 132 -3.82 -1.52 -7.03
C VAL A 132 -2.45 -1.90 -7.58
N LYS A 133 -2.40 -2.09 -8.89
CA LYS A 133 -1.15 -2.20 -9.67
C LYS A 133 -0.87 -0.86 -10.30
N VAL A 134 0.39 -0.44 -10.30
CA VAL A 134 0.83 0.81 -10.92
C VAL A 134 2.04 0.52 -11.79
N PHE A 135 1.92 0.79 -13.09
CA PHE A 135 3.06 0.88 -13.98
C PHE A 135 3.60 2.30 -13.99
N GLY A 136 4.91 2.45 -14.03
CA GLY A 136 5.55 3.75 -14.06
C GLY A 136 7.02 3.69 -14.42
N HIS A 137 7.64 4.87 -14.50
CA HIS A 137 9.08 5.04 -14.65
C HIS A 137 9.65 5.54 -13.33
N ALA A 138 10.62 4.81 -12.79
CA ALA A 138 11.24 5.11 -11.51
C ALA A 138 12.66 5.63 -11.70
N ARG A 139 12.99 6.68 -10.95
CA ARG A 139 14.36 7.16 -10.78
C ARG A 139 14.70 7.25 -9.30
N THR A 140 15.99 7.21 -9.01
CA THR A 140 16.50 7.45 -7.66
C THR A 140 17.18 8.81 -7.59
N ILE A 141 17.05 9.46 -6.44
CA ILE A 141 17.68 10.74 -6.13
C ILE A 141 18.43 10.54 -4.81
N ASP A 142 19.75 10.63 -4.84
CA ASP A 142 20.55 10.46 -3.63
C ASP A 142 20.28 11.59 -2.64
N ALA A 143 20.42 11.30 -1.35
CA ALA A 143 20.02 12.25 -0.29
C ALA A 143 20.79 13.58 -0.35
N ASP A 144 22.02 13.56 -0.85
CA ASP A 144 22.86 14.75 -0.99
C ASP A 144 22.44 15.63 -2.20
N ASP A 145 21.75 15.07 -3.19
CA ASP A 145 21.34 15.77 -4.41
C ASP A 145 20.04 16.57 -4.22
N ASP A 146 19.13 16.09 -3.36
CA ASP A 146 17.87 16.78 -3.03
C ASP A 146 17.50 16.62 -1.54
N PRO A 147 18.15 17.37 -0.64
CA PRO A 147 17.85 17.29 0.79
C PRO A 147 16.42 17.70 1.14
N GLU A 148 15.80 18.58 0.35
CA GLU A 148 14.42 19.04 0.58
C GLU A 148 13.41 17.90 0.37
N LEU A 149 13.57 17.12 -0.70
CA LEU A 149 12.77 15.92 -0.94
C LEU A 149 12.97 14.87 0.18
N ILE A 150 14.18 14.73 0.71
CA ILE A 150 14.44 13.82 1.82
C ILE A 150 13.67 14.25 3.07
N GLU A 151 13.67 15.55 3.40
CA GLU A 151 12.89 16.05 4.53
C GLU A 151 11.37 15.92 4.29
N GLU A 152 10.88 16.11 3.06
CA GLU A 152 9.48 15.82 2.69
C GLU A 152 9.10 14.35 2.96
N LEU A 153 10.01 13.42 2.63
CA LEU A 153 9.82 11.99 2.88
C LEU A 153 9.94 11.63 4.37
N ARG A 154 10.72 12.37 5.15
CA ARG A 154 10.84 12.15 6.61
C ARG A 154 9.58 12.53 7.36
N ASP A 155 8.92 13.61 6.94
CA ASP A 155 7.74 14.14 7.61
C ASP A 155 6.53 13.21 7.40
N LEU A 156 5.95 12.70 8.48
CA LEU A 156 4.72 11.90 8.46
C LEU A 156 3.58 12.62 9.20
N GLY A 157 3.67 13.94 9.37
CA GLY A 157 2.78 14.74 10.22
C GLY A 157 3.22 14.68 11.68
N GLU A 158 2.51 13.92 12.51
CA GLU A 158 2.83 13.82 13.95
C GLU A 158 4.08 12.96 14.23
N LEU A 159 4.54 12.21 13.24
CA LEU A 159 5.70 11.33 13.32
C LEU A 159 6.77 11.76 12.32
N THR A 160 8.01 11.38 12.59
CA THR A 160 9.14 11.60 11.68
C THR A 160 9.93 10.32 11.51
N ILE A 161 10.35 10.02 10.28
CA ILE A 161 11.24 8.90 9.99
C ILE A 161 12.64 9.19 10.54
N LYS A 162 13.01 8.48 11.61
CA LYS A 162 14.33 8.57 12.26
C LYS A 162 15.44 7.79 11.54
N GLY A 163 15.07 6.84 10.68
CA GLY A 163 16.03 6.04 9.93
C GLY A 163 16.84 6.87 8.93
N VAL A 164 18.01 6.36 8.55
CA VAL A 164 18.81 6.97 7.46
C VAL A 164 18.14 6.66 6.14
N ILE A 165 17.72 7.72 5.44
CA ILE A 165 17.24 7.65 4.05
C ILE A 165 18.48 7.89 3.19
N GLU A 166 18.89 6.90 2.41
CA GLU A 166 20.06 7.04 1.52
C GLU A 166 19.68 7.75 0.23
N ARG A 167 18.46 7.52 -0.25
CA ARG A 167 17.92 8.08 -1.49
C ARG A 167 16.41 8.10 -1.46
N ALA A 168 15.82 8.99 -2.25
CA ALA A 168 14.42 8.95 -2.61
C ALA A 168 14.24 8.10 -3.88
N VAL A 169 13.15 7.36 -3.97
CA VAL A 169 12.67 6.79 -5.23
C VAL A 169 11.44 7.57 -5.66
N VAL A 170 11.46 8.09 -6.89
CA VAL A 170 10.35 8.83 -7.49
C VAL A 170 9.87 8.06 -8.70
N VAL A 171 8.56 7.76 -8.72
CA VAL A 171 7.90 7.02 -9.79
C VAL A 171 6.88 7.91 -10.47
N ASP A 172 7.10 8.19 -11.74
CA ASP A 172 6.12 8.82 -12.61
C ASP A 172 5.11 7.76 -13.07
N VAL A 173 3.84 7.94 -12.70
CA VAL A 173 2.79 6.97 -13.02
C VAL A 173 2.45 7.04 -14.50
N VAL A 174 2.45 5.87 -15.15
CA VAL A 174 1.99 5.69 -16.53
C VAL A 174 0.55 5.20 -16.54
N ALA A 175 0.26 4.19 -15.74
CA ALA A 175 -1.07 3.60 -15.66
C ALA A 175 -1.32 2.84 -14.36
N SER A 176 -2.59 2.80 -13.93
CA SER A 176 -3.05 2.00 -12.80
C SER A 176 -4.20 1.05 -13.16
N ASP A 177 -4.31 -0.03 -12.41
CA ASP A 177 -5.47 -0.94 -12.41
C ASP A 177 -5.75 -1.45 -11.00
N ALA A 178 -6.94 -1.11 -10.50
CA ALA A 178 -7.41 -1.52 -9.18
C ALA A 178 -8.57 -2.51 -9.31
N ASN A 179 -8.43 -3.75 -8.80
CA ASN A 179 -9.55 -4.73 -8.69
C ASN A 179 -9.17 -6.10 -8.08
N CYS A 180 -10.23 -6.93 -7.97
CA CYS A 180 -10.42 -8.31 -7.52
C CYS A 180 -10.03 -8.65 -6.07
N SER A 181 -10.97 -8.31 -5.19
CA SER A 181 -10.97 -8.58 -3.74
C SER A 181 -11.24 -10.04 -3.35
N LYS A 182 -11.70 -10.88 -4.28
CA LYS A 182 -12.30 -12.20 -3.99
C LYS A 182 -11.40 -13.17 -3.21
N GLN A 183 -10.09 -13.09 -3.40
CA GLN A 183 -9.11 -14.02 -2.81
C GLN A 183 -8.14 -13.32 -1.85
N ILE A 184 -8.45 -12.10 -1.41
CA ILE A 184 -7.67 -11.41 -0.39
C ILE A 184 -8.24 -11.77 0.97
N ILE A 185 -7.49 -12.58 1.72
CA ILE A 185 -7.83 -12.92 3.11
C ILE A 185 -7.59 -11.68 3.97
N PRO A 186 -8.59 -11.19 4.72
CA PRO A 186 -8.40 -10.10 5.65
C PRO A 186 -7.31 -10.38 6.66
N ARG A 187 -6.47 -9.36 6.88
CA ARG A 187 -5.46 -9.34 7.93
C ARG A 187 -5.55 -7.98 8.61
N TRP A 188 -5.44 -8.01 9.92
CA TRP A 188 -5.43 -6.83 10.76
C TRP A 188 -4.12 -6.80 11.54
N THR A 189 -3.65 -5.58 11.78
CA THR A 189 -2.56 -5.32 12.71
C THR A 189 -3.00 -5.64 14.14
N ARG A 190 -2.03 -5.76 15.04
CA ARG A 190 -2.33 -6.01 16.45
C ARG A 190 -3.12 -4.85 17.04
N GLU A 191 -2.75 -3.63 16.69
CA GLU A 191 -3.39 -2.39 17.11
C GLU A 191 -4.88 -2.37 16.71
N GLU A 192 -5.20 -2.69 15.46
CA GLU A 192 -6.60 -2.78 14.98
C GLU A 192 -7.41 -3.91 15.62
N VAL A 193 -6.75 -4.96 16.11
CA VAL A 193 -7.40 -6.04 16.86
C VAL A 193 -7.63 -5.60 18.30
N ASP A 194 -6.62 -5.01 18.95
CA ASP A 194 -6.69 -4.53 20.32
C ASP A 194 -7.77 -3.43 20.48
N GLU A 195 -7.85 -2.47 19.56
CA GLU A 195 -8.92 -1.43 19.54
C GLU A 195 -10.33 -2.04 19.52
N ARG A 196 -10.53 -3.11 18.73
CA ARG A 196 -11.83 -3.80 18.69
C ARG A 196 -12.09 -4.61 19.95
N LEU A 197 -11.06 -5.24 20.50
CA LEU A 197 -11.16 -6.03 21.72
C LEU A 197 -11.39 -5.16 22.97
N ASP A 198 -10.89 -3.93 22.99
CA ASP A 198 -11.04 -3.04 24.13
C ASP A 198 -12.51 -2.66 24.39
N LEU A 199 -13.32 -2.54 23.34
CA LEU A 199 -14.77 -2.37 23.48
C LEU A 199 -15.39 -3.56 24.23
N TYR A 200 -15.05 -4.79 23.83
CA TYR A 200 -15.55 -6.00 24.51
C TYR A 200 -14.99 -6.15 25.92
N ARG A 201 -13.74 -5.73 26.17
CA ARG A 201 -13.15 -5.76 27.53
C ARG A 201 -13.88 -4.80 28.46
N ALA A 202 -14.27 -3.62 27.98
CA ALA A 202 -15.07 -2.67 28.75
C ALA A 202 -16.44 -3.27 29.12
N ASP A 203 -17.18 -3.80 28.14
CA ASP A 203 -18.47 -4.46 28.37
C ASP A 203 -18.35 -5.63 29.35
N ILE A 204 -17.31 -6.46 29.21
CA ILE A 204 -17.05 -7.59 30.12
C ILE A 204 -16.77 -7.10 31.54
N SER A 205 -16.08 -5.97 31.70
CA SER A 205 -15.83 -5.39 33.02
C SER A 205 -17.13 -4.93 33.67
N GLU A 206 -17.94 -4.16 32.94
CA GLU A 206 -19.24 -3.69 33.43
C GLU A 206 -20.17 -4.85 33.79
N LEU A 207 -20.24 -5.88 32.93
CA LEU A 207 -21.04 -7.07 33.22
C LEU A 207 -20.55 -7.83 34.46
N LYS A 208 -19.24 -7.90 34.70
CA LYS A 208 -18.69 -8.52 35.91
C LYS A 208 -19.06 -7.73 37.16
N ASP A 209 -19.03 -6.41 37.09
CA ASP A 209 -19.42 -5.55 38.20
C ASP A 209 -20.91 -5.70 38.52
N MET A 210 -21.78 -5.73 37.49
CA MET A 210 -23.20 -5.99 37.65
C MET A 210 -23.51 -7.38 38.25
N VAL A 211 -22.76 -8.41 37.85
CA VAL A 211 -22.90 -9.76 38.42
C VAL A 211 -22.49 -9.76 39.89
N ALA A 212 -21.35 -9.14 40.22
CA ALA A 212 -20.89 -9.05 41.61
C ALA A 212 -21.89 -8.30 42.51
N GLU A 213 -22.49 -7.21 42.01
CA GLU A 213 -23.53 -6.46 42.73
C GLU A 213 -24.78 -7.32 42.96
N ARG A 214 -25.23 -8.05 41.93
CA ARG A 214 -26.38 -8.95 42.02
C ARG A 214 -26.13 -10.09 43.00
N ASP A 215 -24.96 -10.70 42.96
CA ASP A 215 -24.58 -11.78 43.87
C ASP A 215 -24.56 -11.30 45.33
N ALA A 216 -24.02 -10.10 45.58
CA ALA A 216 -24.08 -9.47 46.90
C ALA A 216 -25.52 -9.22 47.36
N ARG A 217 -26.39 -8.76 46.44
CA ARG A 217 -27.80 -8.52 46.75
C ARG A 217 -28.58 -9.81 47.03
N ILE A 218 -28.30 -10.88 46.28
CA ILE A 218 -28.90 -12.20 46.51
C ILE A 218 -28.50 -12.70 47.90
N ALA A 219 -27.21 -12.64 48.23
CA ALA A 219 -26.73 -13.07 49.55
C ALA A 219 -27.38 -12.29 50.71
N GLU A 220 -27.56 -10.97 50.56
CA GLU A 220 -28.27 -10.14 51.53
C GLU A 220 -29.75 -10.56 51.69
N LEU A 221 -30.45 -10.80 50.57
CA LEU A 221 -31.84 -11.22 50.58
C LEU A 221 -32.02 -12.61 51.17
N GLU A 222 -31.13 -13.55 50.86
CA GLU A 222 -31.13 -14.90 51.42
C GLU A 222 -30.91 -14.89 52.93
N ALA A 223 -29.98 -14.08 53.44
CA ALA A 223 -29.76 -13.92 54.88
C ALA A 223 -31.02 -13.41 55.60
N ARG A 224 -31.68 -12.39 55.02
CA ARG A 224 -32.91 -11.81 55.57
C ARG A 224 -34.09 -12.78 55.54
N LEU A 225 -34.18 -13.63 54.52
CA LEU A 225 -35.21 -14.67 54.44
C LEU A 225 -35.03 -15.68 55.58
N GLY A 226 -33.78 -16.12 55.82
CA GLY A 226 -33.46 -17.06 56.91
C GLY A 226 -33.78 -16.52 58.30
N GLU A 227 -33.63 -15.21 58.53
CA GLU A 227 -34.05 -14.56 59.80
C GLU A 227 -35.57 -14.56 60.01
N LEU A 228 -36.36 -14.49 58.94
CA LEU A 228 -37.82 -14.47 59.00
C LEU A 228 -38.43 -15.88 59.13
N GLU A 229 -37.70 -16.90 58.70
CA GLU A 229 -38.12 -18.31 58.78
C GLU A 229 -37.73 -18.99 60.11
N ALA A 230 -36.93 -18.32 60.96
CA ALA A 230 -36.49 -18.78 62.28
C ALA A 230 -37.42 -18.31 63.42
#